data_AF-A0A9P7G6L6-F1
#
_entry.id   AF-A0A9P7G6L6-F1
#
_cell.length_a   1.000
_cell.length_b   1.000
_cell.length_c   1.000
_cell.angle_alpha   90.00
_cell.angle_beta   90.00
_cell.angle_gamma   90.00
#
_symmetry.space_group_name_H-M   'P 1'
#
loop_
_entity.id
_entity.type
_entity.pdbx_description
1 polymer ?
#
loop_
_entity_poly.entity_id
_entity_poly.type
_entity_poly.pdbx_seq_one_letter_code
_entity_poly.pdbx_strand_id
1 'polypeptide(L)' 'MALLVLKQNQGIRSVSYALPNKHYIPVDMAYLGVQNVVPPETAEVFVPIAAPSGLIQATVTRK' A
#
# COMPACT_ATOMS: atom_id res chain seq x y z
N MET A 1 11.45 4.19 -5.86
CA MET A 1 12.42 3.89 -4.77
C MET A 1 13.65 3.13 -5.26
N ALA A 2 13.51 1.92 -5.83
CA ALA A 2 14.65 1.12 -6.31
C ALA A 2 15.64 1.86 -7.24
N LEU A 3 15.15 2.69 -8.16
CA LEU A 3 15.99 3.50 -9.04
C LEU A 3 16.87 4.52 -8.30
N LEU A 4 16.39 5.10 -7.18
CA LEU A 4 17.16 6.05 -6.39
C LEU A 4 18.34 5.35 -5.72
N VAL A 5 18.08 4.17 -5.12
CA VAL A 5 19.12 3.32 -4.49
C VAL A 5 20.21 2.98 -5.50
N LEU A 6 19.83 2.54 -6.71
CA LEU A 6 20.79 2.26 -7.79
C LEU A 6 21.56 3.52 -8.20
N LYS A 7 20.92 4.68 -8.37
CA LYS A 7 21.63 5.90 -8.79
C LYS A 7 22.66 6.36 -7.76
N GLN A 8 22.34 6.27 -6.47
CA GLN A 8 23.20 6.79 -5.39
C GLN A 8 24.33 5.82 -4.99
N ASN A 9 24.21 4.53 -5.31
CA ASN A 9 25.15 3.50 -4.86
C ASN A 9 25.70 2.71 -6.04
N GLN A 10 26.83 3.14 -6.61
CA GLN A 10 27.39 2.56 -7.84
C GLN A 10 27.70 1.06 -7.74
N GLY A 11 28.11 0.57 -6.57
CA GLY A 11 28.41 -0.85 -6.34
C GLY A 11 27.19 -1.79 -6.36
N ILE A 12 25.97 -1.26 -6.24
CA ILE A 12 24.74 -2.06 -6.26
C ILE A 12 24.33 -2.34 -7.71
N ARG A 13 24.05 -3.62 -8.02
CA ARG A 13 23.67 -4.10 -9.36
C ARG A 13 22.17 -4.27 -9.56
N SER A 14 21.45 -4.66 -8.51
CA SER A 14 20.02 -4.89 -8.53
C SER A 14 19.39 -4.53 -7.18
N VAL A 15 18.11 -4.17 -7.20
CA VAL A 15 17.31 -3.90 -6.00
C VAL A 15 15.94 -4.55 -6.18
N SER A 16 15.54 -5.37 -5.22
CA SER A 16 14.25 -6.05 -5.21
C SER A 16 13.36 -5.51 -4.09
N TYR A 17 12.09 -5.29 -4.40
CA TYR A 17 11.06 -4.94 -3.42
C TYR A 17 9.96 -6.01 -3.44
N ALA A 18 9.50 -6.39 -2.26
CA ALA A 18 8.30 -7.17 -2.04
C ALA A 18 7.43 -6.40 -1.03
N LEU A 19 6.34 -5.81 -1.52
CA LEU A 19 5.52 -4.89 -0.76
C LEU A 19 4.11 -5.49 -0.62
N PRO A 20 3.77 -6.02 0.57
CA PRO A 20 2.39 -6.41 0.84
C PRO A 20 1.53 -5.14 0.98
N ASN A 21 0.41 -5.09 0.29
CA ASN A 21 -0.61 -4.07 0.48
C ASN A 21 -1.47 -4.46 1.69
N LYS A 22 -1.14 -3.92 2.86
CA LYS A 22 -1.94 -4.12 4.08
C LYS A 22 -3.19 -3.26 4.02
N HIS A 23 -4.34 -3.90 3.83
CA HIS A 23 -5.60 -3.20 3.59
C HIS A 23 -6.17 -2.57 4.87
N TYR A 24 -6.60 -1.31 4.73
CA TYR A 24 -7.48 -0.61 5.66
C TYR A 24 -8.78 -0.33 4.91
N ILE A 25 -9.88 -0.93 5.36
CA ILE A 25 -11.17 -0.84 4.68
C ILE A 25 -12.10 0.05 5.52
N PRO A 26 -12.79 1.05 4.94
CA PRO A 26 -13.72 1.87 5.69
C PRO A 26 -14.90 1.04 6.19
N VAL A 27 -15.35 1.31 7.42
CA VAL A 27 -16.50 0.60 8.02
C VAL A 27 -17.79 1.28 7.58
N ASP A 28 -18.76 0.54 7.05
CA ASP A 28 -20.09 1.08 6.79
C ASP A 28 -20.82 1.32 8.12
N MET A 29 -21.16 2.57 8.39
CA MET A 29 -21.86 3.02 9.60
C MET A 29 -23.21 3.68 9.28
N ALA A 30 -23.73 3.50 8.07
CA ALA A 30 -25.02 4.06 7.67
C ALA A 30 -26.18 3.56 8.56
N TYR A 31 -26.04 2.38 9.15
CA TYR A 31 -26.99 1.82 10.13
C TYR A 31 -27.10 2.65 11.43
N LEU A 32 -26.14 3.54 11.69
CA LEU A 32 -26.14 4.51 12.80
C LEU A 32 -26.48 5.94 12.33
N GLY A 33 -26.79 6.12 11.04
CA GLY A 33 -26.98 7.45 10.44
C GLY A 33 -25.67 8.23 10.23
N VAL A 34 -24.51 7.58 10.31
CA VAL A 34 -23.18 8.20 10.14
C VAL A 34 -22.61 7.89 8.76
N GLN A 35 -22.10 8.91 8.07
CA GLN A 35 -21.43 8.77 6.78
C GLN A 35 -19.94 8.45 7.01
N ASN A 36 -19.49 7.27 6.57
CA ASN A 36 -18.10 6.83 6.74
C ASN A 36 -17.58 5.98 5.55
N VAL A 37 -18.27 6.02 4.39
CA VAL A 37 -17.89 5.24 3.19
C VAL A 37 -18.08 6.04 1.92
N VAL A 38 -19.27 6.64 1.75
CA VAL A 38 -19.61 7.44 0.58
C VAL A 38 -20.08 8.81 1.03
N PRO A 39 -19.48 9.91 0.53
CA PRO A 39 -18.37 9.94 -0.42
C PRO A 39 -17.02 9.56 0.26
N PRO A 40 -16.01 9.06 -0.48
CA PRO A 40 -14.79 8.47 0.11
C PRO A 40 -14.03 9.37 1.08
N GLU A 41 -14.11 10.69 0.89
CA GLU A 41 -13.52 11.71 1.75
C GLU A 41 -14.12 11.77 3.17
N THR A 42 -15.30 11.19 3.39
CA THR A 42 -15.94 11.12 4.73
C THR A 42 -15.48 9.93 5.56
N ALA A 43 -14.67 9.03 5.00
CA ALA A 43 -14.18 7.87 5.71
C ALA A 43 -13.11 8.26 6.74
N GLU A 44 -13.43 8.11 8.02
CA GLU A 44 -12.54 8.36 9.16
C GLU A 44 -12.23 7.07 9.93
N VAL A 45 -13.20 6.15 10.02
CA VAL A 45 -13.06 4.87 10.74
C VAL A 45 -12.77 3.74 9.76
N PHE A 46 -11.65 3.06 9.95
CA PHE A 46 -11.18 1.96 9.12
C PHE A 46 -10.90 0.71 9.95
N VAL A 47 -11.16 -0.45 9.38
CA VAL A 47 -10.75 -1.74 9.94
C VAL A 47 -9.47 -2.23 9.25
N PRO A 48 -8.38 -2.50 10.00
CA PRO A 48 -7.20 -3.16 9.45
C PRO A 48 -7.50 -4.65 9.20
N ILE A 49 -7.17 -5.14 8.00
CA ILE A 49 -7.34 -6.54 7.64
C ILE A 49 -6.00 -7.28 7.72
N ALA A 50 -5.97 -8.38 8.48
CA ALA A 50 -4.75 -9.18 8.65
C ALA A 50 -4.41 -10.01 7.39
N ALA A 51 -5.43 -10.56 6.73
CA ALA A 51 -5.34 -11.32 5.48
C ALA A 51 -6.72 -11.43 4.80
N PRO A 52 -6.79 -11.59 3.46
CA PRO A 52 -5.67 -11.64 2.52
C PRO A 52 -5.07 -10.24 2.25
N SER A 53 -3.86 -10.22 1.67
CA SER A 53 -3.22 -8.99 1.19
C SER A 53 -2.62 -9.21 -0.19
N GLY A 54 -2.76 -8.25 -1.10
CA GLY A 54 -2.00 -8.28 -2.35
C GLY A 54 -0.49 -8.19 -2.09
N LEU A 55 0.32 -8.95 -2.83
CA LEU A 55 1.78 -8.90 -2.76
C LEU A 55 2.35 -8.39 -4.09
N ILE A 56 2.93 -7.19 -4.08
CA ILE A 56 3.53 -6.59 -5.27
C ILE A 56 5.05 -6.79 -5.20
N GLN A 57 5.62 -7.38 -6.24
CA GLN A 57 7.04 -7.67 -6.31
C GLN A 57 7.66 -7.12 -7.58
N ALA A 58 8.86 -6.53 -7.46
CA ALA A 58 9.63 -6.07 -8.59
C ALA A 58 11.12 -6.09 -8.28
N THR A 59 11.93 -6.43 -9.28
CA THR A 59 13.39 -6.29 -9.26
C THR A 59 13.80 -5.30 -10.33
N VAL A 60 14.58 -4.30 -9.95
CA VAL A 60 15.15 -3.30 -10.87
C VAL A 60 16.65 -3.52 -10.94
N THR A 61 17.18 -3.56 -12.16
CA THR A 61 18.62 -3.70 -12.43
C THR A 61 19.12 -2.47 -13.18
N ARG A 62 20.44 -2.30 -13.25
CA ARG A 62 21.04 -1.38 -14.21
C ARG A 62 20.82 -1.89 -15.64
N LYS A 63 20.71 -0.96 -16.59
CA LYS A 63 20.84 -1.26 -18.01
C LYS A 63 22.31 -1.46 -18.37
#